data_AF-A0A1V2QSN2-F1
#
_entry.id   AF-A0A1V2QSN2-F1
#
_cell.length_a   1.000
_cell.length_b   1.000
_cell.length_c   1.000
_cell.angle_alpha   90.00
_cell.angle_beta   90.00
_cell.angle_gamma   90.00
#
_symmetry.space_group_name_H-M   'P 1'
#
loop_
_entity.id
_entity.type
_entity.pdbx_description
1 polymer ?
#
loop_
_entity_poly.entity_id
_entity_poly.type
_entity_poly.pdbx_seq_one_letter_code
_entity_poly.pdbx_strand_id
1 'polypeptide(L)'
;MRVRDRPLPADGTMRGPRFGRSFRGGAAQASLGQLRRGDSIEVAWPPSWTCLAAVARSRGLPAKPSEPGLAAVTLLHSLGSIDEVGWLLHPPLIDLLYRLGERSGMSWWKKRWTHTHKQLRALGVDNVDNAVLEQAARDLGRDDPAIAPAGEGRDLAFAEFRTALGGDAEAASRWVQWAERRHLLVRGAPVECTAGGARSWLPMGALPPPVVCAGCGREIDQPFPPSGLSFTYRLGEPLRRVLETDSLGHLLAVRWFTELFGNRKLSARSSISMSRLRACWVVQAPSGLVVVPRM
;
A
#
# COMPACT_ATOMS: atom_id res chain seq x y z
N MET A 1 -9.22 19.12 -38.28
CA MET A 1 -10.45 18.32 -38.13
C MET A 1 -10.61 17.93 -36.66
N ARG A 2 -11.63 18.44 -35.95
CA ARG A 2 -12.00 17.95 -34.60
C ARG A 2 -12.89 16.73 -34.81
N VAL A 3 -12.49 15.57 -34.33
CA VAL A 3 -13.38 14.39 -34.26
C VAL A 3 -14.53 14.78 -33.32
N ARG A 4 -15.78 14.71 -33.80
CA ARG A 4 -16.96 15.24 -33.09
C ARG A 4 -17.29 14.45 -31.80
N ASP A 5 -16.88 13.19 -31.73
CA ASP A 5 -17.17 12.28 -30.62
C ASP A 5 -15.89 11.88 -29.88
N ARG A 6 -15.31 12.80 -29.10
CA ARG A 6 -14.02 12.54 -28.42
C ARG A 6 -14.22 11.73 -27.13
N PRO A 7 -13.66 10.51 -27.02
CA PRO A 7 -13.62 9.79 -25.74
C PRO A 7 -12.52 10.33 -24.80
N LEU A 8 -11.54 11.10 -25.30
CA LEU A 8 -10.37 11.54 -24.53
C LEU A 8 -10.18 13.06 -24.56
N PRO A 9 -9.71 13.68 -23.47
CA PRO A 9 -9.52 15.12 -23.37
C PRO A 9 -8.49 15.63 -24.39
N ALA A 10 -8.83 16.73 -25.06
CA ALA A 10 -7.94 17.39 -26.01
C ALA A 10 -7.05 18.43 -25.33
N ASP A 11 -6.29 18.01 -24.32
CA ASP A 11 -5.38 18.88 -23.57
C ASP A 11 -4.00 19.00 -24.26
N GLY A 12 -3.28 20.09 -23.98
CA GLY A 12 -1.91 20.31 -24.47
C GLY A 12 -0.92 19.25 -24.00
N THR A 13 -1.12 18.68 -22.81
CA THR A 13 -0.30 17.58 -22.25
C THR A 13 -0.43 16.25 -23.00
N MET A 14 -1.49 16.11 -23.78
CA MET A 14 -1.74 14.94 -24.62
C MET A 14 -1.05 15.08 -26.00
N ARG A 15 -0.14 16.05 -26.17
CA ARG A 15 0.63 16.28 -27.39
C ARG A 15 2.08 15.88 -27.17
N GLY A 16 2.69 15.22 -28.15
CA GLY A 16 4.14 15.01 -28.18
C GLY A 16 4.54 13.67 -28.79
N PRO A 17 5.82 13.53 -29.18
CA PRO A 17 6.33 12.32 -29.85
C PRO A 17 6.23 11.06 -28.97
N ARG A 18 6.03 11.23 -27.65
CA ARG A 18 5.89 10.15 -26.66
C ARG A 18 4.68 9.22 -26.90
N PHE A 19 3.65 9.70 -27.59
CA PHE A 19 2.44 8.91 -27.94
C PHE A 19 2.37 8.64 -29.45
N GLY A 20 3.52 8.71 -30.14
CA GLY A 20 3.62 8.69 -31.59
C GLY A 20 3.43 10.07 -32.22
N ARG A 21 3.97 10.26 -33.43
CA ARG A 21 3.81 11.50 -34.22
C ARG A 21 2.35 11.81 -34.59
N SER A 22 1.49 10.83 -34.41
CA SER A 22 0.10 10.76 -34.83
C SER A 22 -0.91 11.19 -33.76
N PHE A 23 -0.59 11.28 -32.47
CA PHE A 23 -1.62 11.64 -31.47
C PHE A 23 -1.81 13.16 -31.36
N ARG A 24 -2.98 13.67 -31.77
CA ARG A 24 -3.35 15.10 -31.60
C ARG A 24 -4.81 15.28 -31.22
N GLY A 25 -5.03 16.01 -30.13
CA GLY A 25 -6.36 16.46 -29.71
C GLY A 25 -7.28 15.30 -29.29
N GLY A 26 -6.76 14.34 -28.54
CA GLY A 26 -7.53 13.20 -28.01
C GLY A 26 -7.77 12.07 -29.01
N ALA A 27 -7.14 12.08 -30.18
CA ALA A 27 -7.26 11.04 -31.18
C ALA A 27 -5.91 10.74 -31.85
N ALA A 28 -5.73 9.48 -32.24
CA ALA A 28 -4.68 9.10 -33.17
C ALA A 28 -5.04 9.58 -34.59
N GLN A 29 -4.05 10.15 -35.28
CA GLN A 29 -4.18 10.70 -36.63
C GLN A 29 -3.31 9.89 -37.57
N ALA A 30 -3.92 9.31 -38.59
CA ALA A 30 -3.22 8.69 -39.71
C ALA A 30 -3.15 9.69 -40.87
N SER A 31 -2.04 9.69 -41.62
CA SER A 31 -2.02 10.43 -42.89
C SER A 31 -2.84 9.68 -43.96
N LEU A 32 -3.52 10.41 -44.86
CA LEU A 32 -4.28 9.81 -45.96
C LEU A 32 -3.42 8.92 -46.86
N GLY A 33 -2.13 9.24 -47.02
CA GLY A 33 -1.19 8.44 -47.81
C GLY A 33 -0.80 7.10 -47.17
N GLN A 34 -0.94 6.96 -45.85
CA GLN A 34 -0.76 5.67 -45.15
C GLN A 34 -2.04 4.83 -45.26
N LEU A 35 -3.21 5.44 -45.10
CA LEU A 35 -4.49 4.76 -45.28
C LEU A 35 -4.66 4.20 -46.70
N ARG A 36 -4.27 4.97 -47.73
CA ARG A 36 -4.36 4.54 -49.13
C ARG A 36 -3.46 3.37 -49.51
N ARG A 37 -2.37 3.13 -48.76
CA ARG A 37 -1.45 2.01 -49.00
C ARG A 37 -1.91 0.70 -48.35
N GLY A 38 -2.97 0.75 -47.53
CA GLY A 38 -3.40 -0.42 -46.76
C GLY A 38 -2.44 -0.78 -45.62
N ASP A 39 -1.49 0.10 -45.27
CA ASP A 39 -0.53 -0.15 -44.22
C ASP A 39 -1.21 -0.11 -42.84
N SER A 40 -0.93 -1.10 -41.99
CA SER A 40 -1.33 -1.05 -40.58
C SER A 40 -0.49 -0.02 -39.82
N ILE A 41 -1.14 0.85 -39.05
CA ILE A 41 -0.46 1.87 -38.24
C ILE A 41 -0.52 1.45 -36.77
N GLU A 42 0.65 1.38 -36.13
CA GLU A 42 0.71 1.20 -34.69
C GLU A 42 0.26 2.47 -33.96
N VAL A 43 -0.75 2.34 -33.11
CA VAL A 43 -1.28 3.44 -32.29
C VAL A 43 -0.93 3.19 -30.83
N ALA A 44 -0.03 4.01 -30.30
CA ALA A 44 0.28 4.03 -28.88
C ALA A 44 -0.71 4.94 -28.13
N TRP A 45 -1.70 4.35 -27.47
CA TRP A 45 -2.60 5.11 -26.60
C TRP A 45 -1.85 5.72 -25.40
N PRO A 46 -2.16 6.97 -25.01
CA PRO A 46 -1.60 7.55 -23.81
C PRO A 46 -1.95 6.71 -22.57
N PRO A 47 -1.05 6.62 -21.57
CA PRO A 47 -1.36 5.97 -20.30
C PRO A 47 -2.61 6.60 -19.66
N SER A 48 -3.41 5.79 -18.97
CA SER A 48 -4.62 6.26 -18.27
C SER A 48 -4.35 7.43 -17.33
N TRP A 49 -3.17 7.47 -16.70
CA TRP A 49 -2.73 8.61 -15.89
C TRP A 49 -2.59 9.91 -16.67
N THR A 50 -2.01 9.86 -17.88
CA THR A 50 -1.88 11.05 -18.73
C THR A 50 -3.26 11.55 -19.14
N CYS A 51 -4.19 10.63 -19.48
CA CYS A 51 -5.58 10.98 -19.75
C CYS A 51 -6.25 11.64 -18.54
N LEU A 52 -6.14 11.05 -17.34
CA LEU A 52 -6.72 11.60 -16.12
C LEU A 52 -6.14 12.97 -15.76
N ALA A 53 -4.82 13.12 -15.80
CA ALA A 53 -4.13 14.36 -15.51
C ALA A 53 -4.50 15.47 -16.51
N ALA A 54 -4.69 15.11 -17.78
CA ALA A 54 -5.19 16.01 -18.81
C ALA A 54 -6.64 16.45 -18.53
N VAL A 55 -7.54 15.52 -18.16
CA VAL A 55 -8.92 15.87 -17.78
C VAL A 55 -8.92 16.80 -16.56
N ALA A 56 -8.19 16.45 -15.51
CA ALA A 56 -8.13 17.25 -14.28
C ALA A 56 -7.63 18.66 -14.56
N ARG A 57 -6.52 18.78 -15.31
CA ARG A 57 -5.95 20.07 -15.71
C ARG A 57 -6.92 20.91 -16.55
N SER A 58 -7.64 20.29 -17.49
CA SER A 58 -8.64 21.00 -18.30
C SER A 58 -9.80 21.58 -17.48
N ARG A 59 -9.99 21.08 -16.26
CA ARG A 59 -10.98 21.57 -15.29
C ARG A 59 -10.36 22.43 -14.17
N GLY A 60 -9.08 22.80 -14.29
CA GLY A 60 -8.38 23.56 -13.25
C GLY A 60 -8.12 22.76 -11.97
N LEU A 61 -8.19 21.43 -12.02
CA LEU A 61 -7.98 20.54 -10.86
C LEU A 61 -6.57 19.94 -10.86
N PRO A 62 -5.90 19.86 -9.71
CA PRO A 62 -4.64 19.14 -9.59
C PRO A 62 -4.90 17.62 -9.54
N ALA A 63 -4.25 16.86 -10.42
CA ALA A 63 -4.17 15.40 -10.30
C ALA A 63 -2.85 15.02 -9.63
N LYS A 64 -2.92 14.39 -8.46
CA LYS A 64 -1.76 13.85 -7.73
C LYS A 64 -2.03 12.40 -7.34
N PRO A 65 -0.99 11.55 -7.29
CA PRO A 65 -1.14 10.22 -6.74
C PRO A 65 -1.67 10.28 -5.31
N SER A 66 -2.64 9.43 -5.00
CA SER A 66 -3.12 9.23 -3.62
C SER A 66 -2.07 8.43 -2.84
N GLU A 67 -1.99 8.64 -1.52
CA GLU A 67 -1.11 7.84 -0.66
C GLU A 67 -1.43 6.33 -0.72
N PRO A 68 -2.71 5.89 -0.66
CA PRO A 68 -3.07 4.49 -0.89
C PRO A 68 -2.62 3.96 -2.27
N GLY A 69 -2.74 4.80 -3.32
CA GLY A 69 -2.31 4.44 -4.66
C GLY A 69 -0.79 4.28 -4.77
N LEU A 70 -0.02 5.12 -4.07
CA LEU A 70 1.44 5.00 -3.99
C LEU A 70 1.87 3.76 -3.19
N ALA A 71 1.21 3.48 -2.07
CA ALA A 71 1.45 2.27 -1.29
C ALA A 71 1.18 1.02 -2.13
N ALA A 72 0.03 0.95 -2.79
CA ALA A 72 -0.35 -0.15 -3.66
C ALA A 72 0.66 -0.37 -4.79
N VAL A 73 1.10 0.70 -5.46
CA VAL A 73 2.12 0.63 -6.51
C VAL A 73 3.48 0.18 -5.97
N THR A 74 3.86 0.61 -4.76
CA THR A 74 5.12 0.20 -4.12
C THR A 74 5.10 -1.30 -3.79
N LEU A 75 3.98 -1.81 -3.28
CA LEU A 75 3.80 -3.24 -3.07
C LEU A 75 3.85 -4.01 -4.39
N LEU A 76 3.16 -3.56 -5.44
CA LEU A 76 3.20 -4.23 -6.75
C LEU A 76 4.61 -4.30 -7.35
N HIS A 77 5.44 -3.26 -7.20
CA HIS A 77 6.84 -3.35 -7.62
C HIS A 77 7.64 -4.39 -6.81
N SER A 78 7.37 -4.49 -5.51
CA SER A 78 8.01 -5.47 -4.63
C SER A 78 7.58 -6.90 -4.96
N LEU A 79 6.32 -7.08 -5.37
CA LEU A 79 5.77 -8.36 -5.85
C LEU A 79 6.24 -8.71 -7.27
N GLY A 80 6.53 -7.73 -8.12
CA GLY A 80 7.00 -7.94 -9.49
C GLY A 80 5.89 -8.23 -10.52
N SER A 81 4.70 -8.69 -10.11
CA SER A 81 3.51 -8.83 -10.96
C SER A 81 2.20 -8.65 -10.17
N ILE A 82 1.11 -8.34 -10.88
CA ILE A 82 -0.25 -8.36 -10.31
C ILE A 82 -0.72 -9.78 -9.97
N ASP A 83 -0.26 -10.79 -10.69
CA ASP A 83 -0.64 -12.19 -10.46
C ASP A 83 -0.18 -12.68 -9.08
N GLU A 84 0.97 -12.17 -8.63
CA GLU A 84 1.61 -12.48 -7.35
C GLU A 84 0.80 -12.02 -6.15
N VAL A 85 -0.15 -11.08 -6.34
CA VAL A 85 -1.14 -10.72 -5.32
C VAL A 85 -1.99 -11.94 -4.92
N GLY A 86 -2.05 -12.98 -5.77
CA GLY A 86 -2.72 -14.24 -5.47
C GLY A 86 -2.22 -14.94 -4.20
N TRP A 87 -0.94 -14.78 -3.86
CA TRP A 87 -0.35 -15.32 -2.62
C TRP A 87 -0.87 -14.64 -1.35
N LEU A 88 -1.55 -13.50 -1.48
CA LEU A 88 -2.15 -12.75 -0.38
C LEU A 88 -3.66 -12.99 -0.26
N LEU A 89 -4.27 -13.85 -1.08
CA LEU A 89 -5.71 -14.06 -1.10
C LEU A 89 -6.26 -14.94 0.03
N HIS A 90 -5.39 -15.64 0.76
CA HIS A 90 -5.83 -16.57 1.79
C HIS A 90 -6.42 -15.80 2.99
N PRO A 91 -7.72 -15.91 3.32
CA PRO A 91 -8.34 -15.01 4.31
C PRO A 91 -7.73 -15.09 5.72
N PRO A 92 -7.45 -16.28 6.30
CA PRO A 92 -6.76 -16.37 7.59
C PRO A 92 -5.35 -15.75 7.60
N LEU A 93 -4.69 -15.73 6.45
CA LEU A 93 -3.39 -15.10 6.30
C LEU A 93 -3.53 -13.57 6.25
N ILE A 94 -4.55 -13.05 5.56
CA ILE A 94 -4.85 -11.60 5.58
C ILE A 94 -5.08 -11.13 7.01
N ASP A 95 -5.91 -11.85 7.77
CA ASP A 95 -6.15 -11.57 9.19
C ASP A 95 -4.83 -11.57 9.99
N LEU A 96 -3.99 -12.57 9.79
CA LEU A 96 -2.67 -12.64 10.43
C LEU A 96 -1.79 -11.42 10.09
N LEU A 97 -1.81 -10.96 8.83
CA LEU A 97 -1.04 -9.81 8.38
C LEU A 97 -1.52 -8.50 8.99
N TYR A 98 -2.84 -8.30 9.12
CA TYR A 98 -3.40 -7.15 9.84
C TYR A 98 -3.01 -7.21 11.32
N ARG A 99 -3.14 -8.37 11.98
CA ARG A 99 -2.70 -8.57 13.37
C ARG A 99 -1.20 -8.31 13.56
N LEU A 100 -0.37 -8.69 12.59
CA LEU A 100 1.07 -8.41 12.60
C LEU A 100 1.36 -6.90 12.43
N GLY A 101 0.52 -6.20 11.66
CA GLY A 101 0.63 -4.76 11.44
C GLY A 101 0.07 -3.91 12.56
N GLU A 102 -0.86 -4.41 13.37
CA GLU A 102 -1.40 -3.71 14.52
C GLU A 102 -0.29 -3.22 15.47
N ARG A 103 -0.42 -1.97 15.92
CA ARG A 103 0.36 -1.47 17.06
C ARG A 103 0.09 -2.34 18.28
N SER A 104 1.16 -2.90 18.85
CA SER A 104 1.14 -3.52 20.17
C SER A 104 1.79 -2.61 21.20
N GLY A 105 1.25 -2.60 22.42
CA GLY A 105 1.96 -2.13 23.60
C GLY A 105 1.18 -1.09 24.42
N MET A 106 1.22 -1.27 25.74
CA MET A 106 0.59 -0.38 26.72
C MET A 106 1.10 1.07 26.64
N SER A 107 2.33 1.30 26.20
CA SER A 107 2.91 2.65 26.07
C SER A 107 2.26 3.47 24.95
N TRP A 108 1.97 2.84 23.80
CA TRP A 108 1.23 3.47 22.71
C TRP A 108 -0.22 3.74 23.11
N TRP A 109 -0.88 2.74 23.71
CA TRP A 109 -2.25 2.89 24.22
C TRP A 109 -2.36 4.06 25.20
N LYS A 110 -1.43 4.17 26.15
CA LYS A 110 -1.34 5.31 27.08
C LYS A 110 -1.14 6.65 26.36
N LYS A 111 -0.28 6.72 25.32
CA LYS A 111 -0.07 7.96 24.55
C LYS A 111 -1.33 8.36 23.76
N ARG A 112 -2.02 7.40 23.14
CA ARG A 112 -3.29 7.63 22.44
C ARG A 112 -4.35 8.12 23.42
N TRP A 113 -4.47 7.45 24.57
CA TRP A 113 -5.36 7.84 25.67
C TRP A 113 -5.11 9.29 26.12
N THR A 114 -3.85 9.64 26.40
CA THR A 114 -3.49 11.01 26.79
C THR A 114 -3.83 12.04 25.71
N HIS A 115 -3.66 11.69 24.43
CA HIS A 115 -3.97 12.57 23.31
C HIS A 115 -5.48 12.79 23.16
N THR A 116 -6.27 11.71 23.12
CA THR A 116 -7.74 11.76 23.03
C THR A 116 -8.32 12.50 24.25
N HIS A 117 -7.81 12.23 25.45
CA HIS A 117 -8.23 12.93 26.67
C HIS A 117 -7.89 14.42 26.64
N LYS A 118 -6.75 14.80 26.05
CA LYS A 118 -6.39 16.22 25.85
C LYS A 118 -7.32 16.89 24.83
N GLN A 119 -7.71 16.20 23.77
CA GLN A 119 -8.64 16.72 22.77
C GLN A 119 -10.05 16.89 23.35
N LEU A 120 -10.54 15.91 24.12
CA LEU A 120 -11.85 16.01 24.78
C LEU A 120 -11.90 17.16 25.79
N ARG A 121 -10.84 17.35 26.60
CA ARG A 121 -10.75 18.52 27.49
C ARG A 121 -10.70 19.85 26.73
N ALA A 122 -9.97 19.91 25.61
CA ALA A 122 -9.94 21.11 24.76
C ALA A 122 -11.31 21.44 24.14
N LEU A 123 -12.23 20.48 24.05
CA LEU A 123 -13.61 20.68 23.62
C LEU A 123 -14.56 21.08 24.77
N GLY A 124 -14.03 21.34 25.98
CA GLY A 124 -14.81 21.79 27.14
C GLY A 124 -15.49 20.66 27.93
N VAL A 125 -15.08 19.41 27.70
CA VAL A 125 -15.60 18.21 28.39
C VAL A 125 -14.87 18.04 29.73
N ASP A 126 -14.94 19.04 30.62
CA ASP A 126 -14.14 19.06 31.84
C ASP A 126 -14.79 18.36 33.05
N ASN A 127 -16.10 18.04 32.99
CA ASN A 127 -16.87 17.43 34.09
C ASN A 127 -17.91 16.41 33.61
N VAL A 128 -17.59 15.65 32.56
CA VAL A 128 -18.53 14.66 32.02
C VAL A 128 -18.20 13.29 32.57
N ASP A 129 -19.25 12.55 32.94
CA ASP A 129 -19.19 11.19 33.47
C ASP A 129 -18.24 10.30 32.64
N ASN A 130 -17.49 9.43 33.30
CA ASN A 130 -16.47 8.57 32.67
C ASN A 130 -17.07 7.72 31.54
N ALA A 131 -18.35 7.36 31.64
CA ALA A 131 -19.08 6.62 30.60
C ALA A 131 -19.19 7.42 29.28
N VAL A 132 -19.37 8.73 29.35
CA VAL A 132 -19.49 9.59 28.17
C VAL A 132 -18.12 9.86 27.55
N LEU A 133 -17.07 10.02 28.38
CA LEU A 133 -15.70 10.09 27.90
C LEU A 133 -15.27 8.80 27.18
N GLU A 134 -15.66 7.64 27.72
CA GLU A 134 -15.44 6.34 27.10
C GLU A 134 -16.16 6.21 25.75
N GLN A 135 -17.43 6.59 25.67
CA GLN A 135 -18.18 6.57 24.41
C GLN A 135 -17.58 7.54 23.38
N ALA A 136 -17.27 8.78 23.78
CA ALA A 136 -16.65 9.75 22.89
C ALA A 136 -15.25 9.30 22.42
N ALA A 137 -14.49 8.61 23.26
CA ALA A 137 -13.22 8.03 22.86
C ALA A 137 -13.39 6.92 21.81
N ARG A 138 -14.41 6.06 21.96
CA ARG A 138 -14.75 5.05 20.93
C ARG A 138 -15.18 5.71 19.62
N ASP A 139 -16.01 6.73 19.69
CA ASP A 139 -16.48 7.49 18.51
C ASP A 139 -15.32 8.22 17.80
N LEU A 140 -14.29 8.63 18.55
CA LEU A 140 -13.03 9.16 18.02
C LEU A 140 -12.05 8.06 17.55
N GLY A 141 -12.52 6.82 17.41
CA GLY A 141 -11.76 5.72 16.85
C GLY A 141 -10.67 5.20 17.78
N ARG A 142 -10.83 5.30 19.11
CA ARG A 142 -9.84 4.75 20.07
C ARG A 142 -9.50 3.30 19.77
N ASP A 143 -10.54 2.52 19.48
CA ASP A 143 -10.46 1.09 19.24
C ASP A 143 -10.12 0.77 17.76
N ASP A 144 -9.94 1.80 16.92
CA ASP A 144 -9.57 1.60 15.53
C ASP A 144 -8.16 1.00 15.44
N PRO A 145 -8.01 -0.12 14.70
CA PRO A 145 -6.73 -0.76 14.49
C PRO A 145 -5.79 0.22 13.80
N ALA A 146 -4.74 0.63 14.51
CA ALA A 146 -3.69 1.47 13.94
C ALA A 146 -2.50 0.59 13.57
N ILE A 147 -2.02 0.73 12.33
CA ILE A 147 -0.82 0.03 11.89
C ILE A 147 0.42 0.71 12.48
N ALA A 148 1.38 -0.11 12.92
CA ALA A 148 2.59 0.38 13.55
C ALA A 148 3.51 1.10 12.55
N PRO A 149 4.23 2.15 13.00
CA PRO A 149 5.35 2.67 12.23
C PRO A 149 6.45 1.61 12.17
N ALA A 150 7.39 1.81 11.23
CA ALA A 150 8.54 0.92 11.08
C ALA A 150 9.28 0.72 12.42
N GLY A 151 9.55 -0.54 12.77
CA GLY A 151 10.26 -0.91 14.00
C GLY A 151 9.41 -1.08 15.26
N GLU A 152 8.15 -0.62 15.27
CA GLU A 152 7.22 -0.78 16.42
C GLU A 152 6.16 -1.88 16.21
N GLY A 153 6.18 -2.56 15.05
CA GLY A 153 5.24 -3.65 14.75
C GLY A 153 5.44 -4.86 15.65
N ARG A 154 4.38 -5.66 15.79
CA ARG A 154 4.47 -6.99 16.41
C ARG A 154 5.43 -7.86 15.62
N ASP A 155 6.05 -8.80 16.31
CA ASP A 155 6.75 -9.91 15.69
C ASP A 155 6.06 -11.23 16.02
N LEU A 156 5.93 -12.09 15.01
CA LEU A 156 5.25 -13.38 15.14
C LEU A 156 6.22 -14.52 14.89
N ALA A 157 5.99 -15.65 15.55
CA ALA A 157 6.75 -16.88 15.31
C ALA A 157 6.25 -17.60 14.05
N PHE A 158 7.09 -18.46 13.46
CA PHE A 158 6.72 -19.28 12.30
C PHE A 158 5.43 -20.11 12.52
N ALA A 159 5.21 -20.57 13.75
CA ALA A 159 4.04 -21.38 14.11
C ALA A 159 2.71 -20.67 13.80
N GLU A 160 2.65 -19.35 13.89
CA GLU A 160 1.45 -18.57 13.58
C GLU A 160 1.10 -18.62 12.09
N PHE A 161 2.10 -18.55 11.21
CA PHE A 161 1.90 -18.72 9.76
C PHE A 161 1.45 -20.14 9.41
N ARG A 162 2.00 -21.15 10.10
CA ARG A 162 1.55 -22.54 9.95
C ARG A 162 0.08 -22.69 10.34
N THR A 163 -0.33 -22.12 11.48
CA THR A 163 -1.74 -22.12 11.90
C THR A 163 -2.64 -21.41 10.88
N ALA A 164 -2.23 -20.23 10.41
CA ALA A 164 -2.98 -19.48 9.40
C ALA A 164 -3.09 -20.18 8.04
N LEU A 165 -2.21 -21.14 7.75
CA LEU A 165 -2.24 -21.96 6.53
C LEU A 165 -2.74 -23.39 6.81
N GLY A 166 -3.60 -23.55 7.82
CA GLY A 166 -4.30 -24.81 8.08
C GLY A 166 -3.45 -25.89 8.73
N GLY A 167 -2.34 -25.54 9.36
CA GLY A 167 -1.41 -26.49 9.98
C GLY A 167 -0.35 -27.05 9.03
N ASP A 168 -0.41 -26.71 7.73
CA ASP A 168 0.54 -27.17 6.73
C ASP A 168 1.88 -26.43 6.85
N ALA A 169 2.88 -27.16 7.36
CA ALA A 169 4.23 -26.63 7.56
C ALA A 169 4.96 -26.34 6.23
N GLU A 170 4.68 -27.10 5.18
CA GLU A 170 5.31 -26.93 3.87
C GLU A 170 4.75 -25.69 3.17
N ALA A 171 3.42 -25.55 3.15
CA ALA A 171 2.75 -24.36 2.63
C ALA A 171 3.24 -23.09 3.35
N ALA A 172 3.31 -23.13 4.69
CA ALA A 172 3.82 -22.00 5.48
C ALA A 172 5.29 -21.69 5.20
N SER A 173 6.14 -22.70 5.07
CA SER A 173 7.56 -22.50 4.72
C SER A 173 7.71 -21.86 3.34
N ARG A 174 7.00 -22.37 2.33
CA ARG A 174 7.00 -21.81 0.97
C ARG A 174 6.50 -20.37 0.94
N TRP A 175 5.41 -20.09 1.65
CA TRP A 175 4.82 -18.76 1.71
C TRP A 175 5.75 -17.76 2.42
N VAL A 176 6.31 -18.10 3.58
CA VAL A 176 7.23 -17.23 4.32
C VAL A 176 8.50 -16.94 3.52
N GLN A 177 9.08 -17.96 2.88
CA GLN A 177 10.25 -17.76 2.01
C GLN A 177 9.93 -16.86 0.82
N TRP A 178 8.75 -17.03 0.21
CA TRP A 178 8.29 -16.14 -0.86
C TRP A 178 8.13 -14.70 -0.36
N ALA A 179 7.49 -14.51 0.79
CA ALA A 179 7.24 -13.20 1.39
C ALA A 179 8.55 -12.48 1.74
N GLU A 180 9.56 -13.18 2.26
CA GLU A 180 10.89 -12.63 2.52
C GLU A 180 11.62 -12.19 1.25
N ARG A 181 11.63 -13.05 0.22
CA ARG A 181 12.27 -12.73 -1.07
C ARG A 181 11.66 -11.49 -1.74
N ARG A 182 10.39 -11.22 -1.43
CA ARG A 182 9.64 -10.06 -1.93
C ARG A 182 9.61 -8.89 -0.93
N HIS A 183 10.40 -8.97 0.14
CA HIS A 183 10.51 -7.95 1.20
C HIS A 183 9.17 -7.60 1.87
N LEU A 184 8.20 -8.53 1.88
CA LEU A 184 6.93 -8.39 2.58
C LEU A 184 7.05 -8.73 4.06
N LEU A 185 7.97 -9.64 4.37
CA LEU A 185 8.37 -9.99 5.73
C LEU A 185 9.86 -9.76 5.91
N VAL A 186 10.21 -9.37 7.12
CA VAL A 186 11.61 -9.27 7.57
C VAL A 186 11.79 -10.26 8.70
N ARG A 187 12.69 -11.23 8.50
CA ARG A 187 13.13 -12.16 9.55
C ARG A 187 14.07 -11.45 10.50
N GLY A 188 13.90 -11.69 11.79
CA GLY A 188 14.81 -11.20 12.82
C GLY A 188 14.71 -12.05 14.08
N ALA A 189 15.37 -11.58 15.12
CA ALA A 189 15.35 -12.23 16.42
C ALA A 189 15.21 -11.18 17.53
N PRO A 190 14.50 -11.51 18.62
CA PRO A 190 14.56 -10.72 19.83
C PRO A 190 15.95 -10.87 20.46
N VAL A 191 16.50 -9.75 20.92
CA VAL A 191 17.75 -9.67 21.67
C VAL A 191 17.46 -9.03 23.01
N GLU A 192 17.97 -9.63 24.08
CA GLU A 192 17.85 -9.11 25.44
C GLU A 192 19.23 -8.70 25.96
N CYS A 193 19.36 -7.47 26.40
CA CYS A 193 20.60 -6.98 26.98
C CYS A 193 20.75 -7.52 28.41
N THR A 194 21.79 -8.30 28.66
CA THR A 194 22.12 -8.84 29.99
C THR A 194 22.45 -7.76 31.02
N ALA A 195 22.98 -6.61 30.60
CA ALA A 195 23.36 -5.52 31.50
C ALA A 195 22.19 -4.60 31.89
N GLY A 196 21.25 -4.35 30.98
CA GLY A 196 20.17 -3.38 31.16
C GLY A 196 18.75 -3.95 31.11
N GLY A 197 18.59 -5.24 30.80
CA GLY A 197 17.29 -5.90 30.62
C GLY A 197 16.47 -5.40 29.43
N ALA A 198 17.01 -4.48 28.62
CA ALA A 198 16.31 -3.95 27.47
C ALA A 198 16.14 -5.04 26.39
N ARG A 199 14.91 -5.21 25.92
CA ARG A 199 14.58 -6.09 24.80
C ARG A 199 14.48 -5.28 23.52
N SER A 200 15.22 -5.68 22.51
CA SER A 200 15.14 -5.16 21.15
C SER A 200 14.83 -6.29 20.19
N TRP A 201 14.35 -5.95 19.00
CA TRP A 201 14.23 -6.90 17.90
C TRP A 201 15.17 -6.45 16.80
N LEU A 202 15.99 -7.36 16.29
CA LEU A 202 16.98 -7.05 15.26
C LEU A 202 16.69 -7.87 14.00
N PRO A 203 16.65 -7.24 12.82
CA PRO A 203 16.52 -7.97 11.56
C PRO A 203 17.78 -8.78 11.30
N MET A 204 17.65 -9.93 10.64
CA MET A 204 18.75 -10.84 10.32
C MET A 204 19.93 -10.15 9.61
N GLY A 205 19.64 -9.20 8.72
CA GLY A 205 20.68 -8.43 8.01
C GLY A 205 21.48 -7.47 8.90
N ALA A 206 20.99 -7.15 10.09
CA ALA A 206 21.64 -6.29 11.07
C ALA A 206 22.23 -7.07 12.27
N LEU A 207 22.39 -8.40 12.14
CA LEU A 207 23.01 -9.24 13.17
C LEU A 207 24.55 -9.35 13.17
N PRO A 208 25.37 -8.76 12.27
CA PRO A 208 26.81 -8.92 12.43
C PRO A 208 27.28 -8.19 13.70
N PRO A 209 28.16 -8.81 14.50
CA PRO A 209 28.69 -8.19 15.70
C PRO A 209 29.54 -6.94 15.39
N PRO A 210 29.62 -5.96 16.31
CA PRO A 210 29.04 -5.98 17.65
C PRO A 210 27.56 -5.59 17.67
N VAL A 211 26.75 -6.32 18.46
CA VAL A 211 25.35 -5.96 18.72
C VAL A 211 25.34 -4.99 19.90
N VAL A 212 24.88 -3.75 19.68
CA VAL A 212 24.81 -2.73 20.73
C VAL A 212 23.39 -2.65 21.30
N CYS A 213 23.29 -2.62 22.63
CA CYS A 213 22.02 -2.45 23.32
C CYS A 213 21.44 -1.05 23.06
N ALA A 214 20.24 -0.98 22.50
CA ALA A 214 19.52 0.28 22.25
C ALA A 214 19.16 1.06 23.55
N GLY A 215 19.13 0.38 24.70
CA GLY A 215 18.83 0.99 26.00
C GLY A 215 20.05 1.61 26.68
N CYS A 216 21.11 0.82 26.91
CA CYS A 216 22.28 1.25 27.69
C CYS A 216 23.53 1.55 26.86
N GLY A 217 23.50 1.33 25.54
CA GLY A 217 24.63 1.61 24.63
C GLY A 217 25.82 0.67 24.76
N ARG A 218 25.75 -0.38 25.60
CA ARG A 218 26.82 -1.37 25.74
C ARG A 218 26.71 -2.45 24.67
N GLU A 219 27.84 -2.98 24.26
CA GLU A 219 27.90 -4.18 23.43
C GLU A 219 27.33 -5.38 24.19
N ILE A 220 26.66 -6.27 23.46
CA ILE A 220 26.06 -7.49 23.98
C ILE A 220 26.95 -8.65 23.52
N ASP A 221 27.76 -9.18 24.43
CA ASP A 221 28.71 -10.26 24.12
C ASP A 221 28.01 -11.56 23.67
N GLN A 222 26.84 -11.84 24.26
CA GLN A 222 26.01 -13.01 23.97
C GLN A 222 24.58 -12.58 23.63
N PRO A 223 24.31 -12.10 22.41
CA PRO A 223 22.99 -11.59 22.03
C PRO A 223 21.93 -12.68 21.89
N PHE A 224 22.34 -13.96 21.85
CA PHE A 224 21.46 -15.09 21.63
C PHE A 224 21.57 -16.11 22.77
N PRO A 225 20.44 -16.67 23.24
CA PRO A 225 20.45 -17.66 24.29
C PRO A 225 21.05 -18.99 23.79
N PRO A 226 21.66 -19.80 24.68
CA PRO A 226 22.27 -21.07 24.32
C PRO A 226 21.24 -22.13 23.88
N SER A 227 19.96 -21.94 24.23
CA SER A 227 18.84 -22.81 23.82
C SER A 227 18.53 -22.74 22.32
N GLY A 228 19.20 -21.86 21.57
CA GLY A 228 19.02 -21.68 20.13
C GLY A 228 18.35 -20.36 19.78
N LEU A 229 18.49 -19.98 18.51
CA LEU A 229 17.97 -18.73 17.97
C LEU A 229 16.53 -18.92 17.48
N SER A 230 15.57 -18.31 18.17
CA SER A 230 14.18 -18.26 17.70
C SER A 230 13.99 -17.08 16.74
N PHE A 231 13.57 -17.39 15.51
CA PHE A 231 13.25 -16.36 14.53
C PHE A 231 11.81 -15.91 14.69
N THR A 232 11.63 -14.59 14.64
CA THR A 232 10.32 -13.96 14.51
C THR A 232 10.30 -13.06 13.28
N TYR A 233 9.09 -12.75 12.81
CA TYR A 233 8.86 -12.07 11.55
C TYR A 233 8.11 -10.77 11.79
N ARG A 234 8.54 -9.70 11.14
CA ARG A 234 7.83 -8.41 11.09
C ARG A 234 7.42 -8.07 9.67
N LEU A 235 6.40 -7.21 9.52
CA LEU A 235 6.05 -6.67 8.22
C LEU A 235 7.21 -5.86 7.63
N GLY A 236 7.50 -6.11 6.36
CA GLY A 236 8.31 -5.23 5.54
C GLY A 236 7.54 -3.95 5.16
N GLU A 237 8.29 -2.90 4.84
CA GLU A 237 7.74 -1.57 4.57
C GLU A 237 6.67 -1.55 3.46
N PRO A 238 6.83 -2.22 2.30
CA PRO A 238 5.82 -2.16 1.23
C PRO A 238 4.46 -2.69 1.67
N LEU A 239 4.44 -3.80 2.42
CA LEU A 239 3.20 -4.40 2.91
C LEU A 239 2.62 -3.57 4.06
N ARG A 240 3.47 -3.10 4.99
CA ARG A 240 3.07 -2.24 6.11
C ARG A 240 2.32 -0.99 5.62
N ARG A 241 2.84 -0.30 4.61
CA ARG A 241 2.21 0.89 4.02
C ARG A 241 0.86 0.59 3.39
N VAL A 242 0.72 -0.57 2.77
CA VAL A 242 -0.55 -0.99 2.18
C VAL A 242 -1.60 -1.24 3.25
N LEU A 243 -1.22 -1.90 4.36
CA LEU A 243 -2.13 -2.09 5.49
C LEU A 243 -2.45 -0.76 6.19
N GLU A 244 -1.46 0.12 6.36
CA GLU A 244 -1.62 1.44 6.99
C GLU A 244 -2.64 2.33 6.25
N THR A 245 -2.68 2.19 4.93
CA THR A 245 -3.56 2.97 4.05
C THR A 245 -4.83 2.21 3.62
N ASP A 246 -5.05 1.02 4.18
CA ASP A 246 -6.09 0.06 3.80
C ASP A 246 -6.24 -0.17 2.29
N SER A 247 -5.10 -0.19 1.57
CA SER A 247 -5.07 -0.32 0.11
C SER A 247 -5.01 -1.78 -0.37
N LEU A 248 -4.94 -2.76 0.54
CA LEU A 248 -4.88 -4.18 0.17
C LEU A 248 -6.13 -4.59 -0.61
N GLY A 249 -7.32 -4.19 -0.16
CA GLY A 249 -8.58 -4.47 -0.84
C GLY A 249 -8.60 -3.96 -2.28
N HIS A 250 -8.02 -2.78 -2.54
CA HIS A 250 -7.88 -2.25 -3.90
C HIS A 250 -6.98 -3.11 -4.78
N LEU A 251 -5.89 -3.65 -4.25
CA LEU A 251 -5.01 -4.56 -4.99
C LEU A 251 -5.70 -5.88 -5.32
N LEU A 252 -6.44 -6.45 -4.36
CA LEU A 252 -7.21 -7.68 -4.57
C LEU A 252 -8.29 -7.46 -5.65
N ALA A 253 -8.99 -6.32 -5.61
CA ALA A 253 -9.97 -5.96 -6.62
C ALA A 253 -9.34 -5.78 -8.01
N VAL A 254 -8.20 -5.08 -8.10
CA VAL A 254 -7.47 -4.92 -9.37
C VAL A 254 -7.06 -6.27 -9.94
N ARG A 255 -6.51 -7.17 -9.11
CA ARG A 255 -6.17 -8.54 -9.52
C ARG A 255 -7.39 -9.28 -10.09
N TRP A 256 -8.52 -9.23 -9.39
CA TRP A 256 -9.76 -9.85 -9.86
C TRP A 256 -10.22 -9.28 -11.20
N PHE A 257 -10.20 -7.96 -11.37
CA PHE A 257 -10.53 -7.34 -12.66
C PHE A 257 -9.55 -7.75 -13.77
N THR A 258 -8.26 -7.85 -13.47
CA THR A 258 -7.28 -8.31 -14.47
C THR A 258 -7.50 -9.74 -14.90
N GLU A 259 -7.93 -10.63 -14.01
CA GLU A 259 -8.31 -12.00 -14.36
C GLU A 259 -9.60 -12.04 -15.19
N LEU A 260 -10.62 -11.29 -14.76
CA LEU A 260 -11.93 -11.23 -15.42
C LEU A 260 -11.82 -10.71 -16.86
N PHE A 261 -11.01 -9.67 -17.07
CA PHE A 261 -10.86 -9.04 -18.39
C PHE A 261 -9.68 -9.58 -19.21
N GLY A 262 -8.64 -10.12 -18.57
CA GLY A 262 -7.47 -10.69 -19.25
C GLY A 262 -7.78 -12.02 -19.95
N ASN A 263 -8.68 -12.83 -19.38
CA ASN A 263 -9.13 -14.09 -19.99
C ASN A 263 -10.11 -13.88 -21.14
N ARG A 264 -10.70 -12.68 -21.27
CA ARG A 264 -11.41 -12.30 -22.48
C ARG A 264 -10.37 -11.87 -23.49
N LYS A 265 -9.93 -12.80 -24.35
CA LYS A 265 -9.28 -12.48 -25.63
C LYS A 265 -10.24 -11.62 -26.47
N LEU A 266 -10.39 -10.34 -26.13
CA LEU A 266 -10.78 -9.33 -27.09
C LEU A 266 -9.68 -9.39 -28.16
N SER A 267 -10.07 -9.75 -29.38
CA SER A 267 -9.22 -10.07 -30.53
C SER A 267 -8.42 -8.88 -31.08
N ALA A 268 -7.92 -8.01 -30.21
CA ALA A 268 -6.96 -6.96 -30.55
C ALA A 268 -5.66 -7.27 -29.80
N ARG A 269 -4.67 -7.79 -30.54
CA ARG A 269 -3.29 -7.93 -30.06
C ARG A 269 -2.78 -6.56 -29.60
N SER A 270 -2.86 -6.29 -28.30
CA SER A 270 -2.04 -5.27 -27.67
C SER A 270 -1.36 -5.92 -26.48
N SER A 271 -0.04 -5.97 -26.50
CA SER A 271 0.78 -6.37 -25.36
C SER A 271 0.50 -5.40 -24.21
N ILE A 272 -0.33 -5.82 -23.24
CA ILE A 272 -0.56 -5.05 -22.02
C ILE A 272 0.70 -5.23 -21.17
N SER A 273 1.66 -4.34 -21.39
CA SER A 273 2.79 -4.14 -20.48
C SER A 273 2.26 -3.64 -19.13
N MET A 274 2.76 -4.25 -18.06
CA MET A 274 2.46 -3.97 -16.64
C MET A 274 2.56 -2.49 -16.22
N SER A 275 3.15 -1.61 -17.04
CA SER A 275 3.23 -0.17 -16.75
C SER A 275 1.86 0.55 -16.70
N ARG A 276 0.75 -0.15 -16.98
CA ARG A 276 -0.58 0.45 -17.22
C ARG A 276 -1.60 0.30 -16.08
N LEU A 277 -1.32 -0.49 -15.05
CA LEU A 277 -2.18 -0.61 -13.87
C LEU A 277 -1.66 0.31 -12.76
N ARG A 278 -2.16 1.55 -12.69
CA ARG A 278 -1.99 2.44 -11.52
C ARG A 278 -3.36 2.78 -10.93
N ALA A 279 -3.45 2.60 -9.60
CA ALA A 279 -4.59 2.41 -8.70
C ALA A 279 -5.57 3.59 -8.51
N CYS A 280 -6.44 3.54 -7.50
CA CYS A 280 -7.55 4.46 -7.19
C CYS A 280 -7.12 5.88 -6.75
N TRP A 281 -7.94 6.90 -7.06
CA TRP A 281 -7.56 8.32 -6.92
C TRP A 281 -8.62 9.18 -6.25
N VAL A 282 -8.16 10.23 -5.56
CA VAL A 282 -8.99 11.30 -4.99
C VAL A 282 -8.86 12.55 -5.86
N VAL A 283 -10.01 13.11 -6.28
CA VAL A 283 -10.07 14.44 -6.88
C VAL A 283 -10.44 15.41 -5.76
N GLN A 284 -9.47 16.17 -5.25
CA GLN A 284 -9.74 17.22 -4.27
C GLN A 284 -10.30 18.45 -4.99
N ALA A 285 -11.56 18.80 -4.70
CA ALA A 285 -12.06 20.12 -5.01
C ALA A 285 -11.40 21.14 -4.06
N PRO A 286 -11.09 22.36 -4.51
CA PRO A 286 -10.70 23.43 -3.60
C PRO A 286 -11.86 23.67 -2.61
N SER A 287 -11.58 23.50 -1.32
CA SER A 287 -12.46 23.86 -0.22
C SER A 287 -12.76 25.36 -0.31
N GLY A 288 -13.91 25.71 -0.90
CA GLY A 288 -14.31 27.12 -1.06
C GLY A 288 -15.45 27.42 -2.05
N LEU A 289 -15.92 26.47 -2.87
CA LEU A 289 -17.05 26.71 -3.78
C LEU A 289 -18.36 26.15 -3.21
N VAL A 290 -19.01 26.97 -2.37
CA VAL A 290 -20.45 26.84 -2.09
C VAL A 290 -21.19 27.29 -3.34
N VAL A 291 -21.68 26.34 -4.13
CA VAL A 291 -22.60 26.64 -5.23
C VAL A 291 -23.97 26.88 -4.61
N VAL A 292 -24.31 28.15 -4.41
CA VAL A 292 -25.69 28.54 -4.12
C VAL A 292 -26.50 28.36 -5.41
N PRO A 293 -27.56 27.55 -5.43
CA PRO A 293 -28.43 27.47 -6.60
C PRO A 293 -29.10 28.83 -6.81
N ARG A 294 -28.88 29.43 -7.98
CA ARG A 294 -29.74 30.51 -8.45
C ARG A 294 -31.07 29.87 -8.87
N MET A 295 -32.14 30.26 -8.18
CA MET A 295 -33.50 30.20 -8.73
C MET A 295 -33.61 31.16 -9.93
#